data_AF-A0A959BSB8-F1
#
_entry.id   AF-A0A959BSB8-F1
#
_cell.length_a   1.000
_cell.length_b   1.000
_cell.length_c   1.000
_cell.angle_alpha   90.00
_cell.angle_beta   90.00
_cell.angle_gamma   90.00
#
_symmetry.space_group_name_H-M   'P 1'
#
loop_
_entity.id
_entity.type
_entity.pdbx_description
1 polymer ?
#
loop_
_entity_poly.entity_id
_entity_poly.type
_entity_poly.pdbx_seq_one_letter_code
_entity_poly.pdbx_strand_id
1 'polypeptide(L)'
;MKYIKLSILFLAGLLILPSCDKALDINTDPLVASSADPNVSLPFVIVQYSSRFESELGTRIMDVPQHFSACFNSPRTGPTTSFLTGNTWGMYYTQVLGNLVLVEQDALAAGESSNNVAAIAKILKAKAFFELSCIWDKIPYSEALDGATFASPNFDDQEAVFQGALSILDEAIALIDKIPAEGVFDVSSGDVLFSGNMDNWRRWANSLKLRILMLLRNKSTSVDGQIQAVLSQPLIETNGQAVMLRYAGGGGATNAFYGIVAAFFGPSNETAQVHGPGEPLYNLLANGDPRFDLFILDPDDLGAPDNGVFPDDNTAVLRDNIIRDNLPHIMFLPSEISFYRAELALLGVT
;
A
#
# COMPACT_ATOMS: atom_id res chain seq x y z
N MET A 1 -42.34 -43.81 55.95
CA MET A 1 -42.55 -42.39 55.56
C MET A 1 -41.42 -41.44 55.99
N LYS A 2 -40.73 -41.65 57.12
CA LYS A 2 -39.67 -40.74 57.60
C LYS A 2 -38.45 -40.67 56.67
N TYR A 3 -38.04 -41.82 56.10
CA TYR A 3 -36.91 -41.90 55.17
C TYR A 3 -37.20 -41.32 53.77
N ILE A 4 -38.44 -41.44 53.29
CA ILE A 4 -38.88 -40.85 52.01
C ILE A 4 -38.83 -39.32 52.05
N LYS A 5 -39.24 -38.71 53.18
CA LYS A 5 -39.15 -37.26 53.37
C LYS A 5 -37.70 -36.75 53.43
N LEU A 6 -36.79 -37.54 53.99
CA LEU A 6 -35.36 -37.21 54.05
C LEU A 6 -34.69 -37.33 52.67
N SER A 7 -35.06 -38.34 51.88
CA SER A 7 -34.60 -38.51 50.49
C SER A 7 -35.10 -37.40 49.57
N ILE A 8 -36.35 -36.92 49.75
CA ILE A 8 -36.89 -35.80 48.98
C ILE A 8 -36.20 -34.49 49.36
N LEU A 9 -35.88 -34.26 50.63
CA LEU A 9 -35.11 -33.07 51.05
C LEU A 9 -33.68 -33.10 50.52
N PHE A 10 -33.04 -34.26 50.48
CA PHE A 10 -31.68 -34.42 49.94
C PHE A 10 -31.65 -34.19 48.43
N LEU A 11 -32.66 -34.70 47.71
CA LEU A 11 -32.81 -34.50 46.26
C LEU A 11 -33.16 -33.04 45.91
N ALA A 12 -33.92 -32.34 46.76
CA ALA A 12 -34.21 -30.92 46.60
C ALA A 12 -32.98 -30.03 46.88
N GLY A 13 -32.08 -30.43 47.77
CA GLY A 13 -30.82 -29.73 48.03
C GLY A 13 -29.79 -29.85 46.89
N LEU A 14 -29.84 -30.93 46.12
CA LEU A 14 -28.97 -31.16 44.94
C LEU A 14 -29.34 -30.28 43.73
N LEU A 15 -30.54 -29.67 43.73
CA LEU A 15 -31.02 -28.79 42.66
C LEU A 15 -30.61 -27.31 42.85
N ILE A 16 -29.84 -26.99 43.90
CA ILE A 16 -29.37 -25.62 44.19
C ILE A 16 -27.85 -25.49 43.93
N LEU A 17 -27.32 -26.23 42.94
CA LEU A 17 -26.00 -25.92 42.42
C LEU A 17 -26.09 -24.59 41.65
N PRO A 18 -25.23 -23.60 41.91
CA PRO A 18 -25.21 -22.38 41.12
C PRO A 18 -24.95 -22.76 39.66
N SER A 19 -25.85 -22.35 38.76
CA SER A 19 -25.65 -22.52 37.33
C SER A 19 -24.33 -21.85 36.95
N CYS A 20 -23.37 -22.65 36.50
CA CYS A 20 -22.10 -22.16 35.97
C CYS A 20 -22.31 -21.54 34.57
N ASP A 21 -23.24 -20.60 34.43
CA ASP A 21 -23.52 -19.98 33.11
C ASP A 21 -22.29 -19.23 32.59
N LYS A 22 -21.48 -18.66 33.50
CA LYS A 22 -20.24 -17.94 33.14
C LYS A 22 -19.04 -18.85 32.82
N ALA A 23 -19.06 -20.13 33.17
CA ALA A 23 -17.93 -21.04 32.90
C ALA A 23 -18.03 -21.73 31.52
N LEU A 24 -19.18 -21.61 30.86
CA LEU A 24 -19.43 -22.16 29.52
C LEU A 24 -19.26 -21.13 28.41
N ASP A 25 -19.15 -19.84 28.76
CA ASP A 25 -18.83 -18.73 27.84
C ASP A 25 -17.31 -18.60 27.64
N ILE A 26 -16.69 -19.70 27.21
CA ILE A 26 -15.25 -19.80 26.90
C ILE A 26 -14.98 -19.73 25.38
N ASN A 27 -16.03 -19.52 24.59
CA ASN A 27 -15.95 -19.45 23.12
C ASN A 27 -15.76 -18.02 22.61
N THR A 28 -15.47 -17.09 23.51
CA THR A 28 -14.89 -15.79 23.18
C THR A 28 -13.39 -15.91 23.33
N ASP A 29 -12.67 -15.95 22.20
CA ASP A 29 -11.21 -15.92 22.23
C ASP A 29 -10.76 -14.54 22.73
N PRO A 30 -10.14 -14.45 23.92
CA PRO A 30 -9.67 -13.17 24.46
C PRO A 30 -8.54 -12.54 23.63
N LEU A 31 -8.00 -13.26 22.64
CA LEU A 31 -6.98 -12.79 21.70
C LEU A 31 -7.56 -12.30 20.37
N VAL A 32 -8.85 -12.51 20.09
CA VAL A 32 -9.48 -11.93 18.90
C VAL A 32 -9.59 -10.42 19.11
N ALA A 33 -8.91 -9.66 18.25
CA ALA A 33 -8.98 -8.20 18.26
C ALA A 33 -10.42 -7.75 18.00
N SER A 34 -11.04 -7.17 19.02
CA SER A 34 -12.39 -6.57 18.97
C SER A 34 -12.36 -5.08 18.65
N SER A 35 -11.16 -4.50 18.61
CA SER A 35 -10.88 -3.13 18.18
C SER A 35 -9.45 -3.04 17.64
N ALA A 36 -9.22 -2.12 16.71
CA ALA A 36 -7.92 -1.83 16.13
C ALA A 36 -7.38 -0.52 16.71
N ASP A 37 -6.28 -0.58 17.46
CA ASP A 37 -5.52 0.62 17.84
C ASP A 37 -4.90 1.23 16.57
N PRO A 38 -5.31 2.45 16.15
CA PRO A 38 -4.77 3.08 14.94
C PRO A 38 -3.24 3.24 14.98
N ASN A 39 -2.67 3.47 16.16
CA ASN A 39 -1.23 3.65 16.35
C ASN A 39 -0.43 2.35 16.22
N VAL A 40 -1.10 1.19 16.17
CA VAL A 40 -0.50 -0.13 15.92
C VAL A 40 -0.86 -0.63 14.52
N SER A 41 -2.11 -0.49 14.11
CA SER A 41 -2.61 -1.05 12.85
C SER A 41 -2.14 -0.29 11.61
N LEU A 42 -2.09 1.04 11.63
CA LEU A 42 -1.62 1.83 10.50
C LEU A 42 -0.15 1.54 10.12
N PRO A 43 0.82 1.53 11.06
CA PRO A 43 2.20 1.21 10.70
C PRO A 43 2.34 -0.24 10.23
N PHE A 44 1.60 -1.19 10.82
CA PHE A 44 1.56 -2.57 10.33
C PHE A 44 1.11 -2.64 8.87
N VAL A 45 -0.02 -2.00 8.53
CA VAL A 45 -0.57 -1.97 7.17
C VAL A 45 0.46 -1.40 6.18
N ILE A 46 1.05 -0.24 6.50
CA ILE A 46 1.99 0.47 5.61
C ILE A 46 3.28 -0.33 5.41
N VAL A 47 3.82 -0.94 6.48
CA VAL A 47 5.04 -1.76 6.40
C VAL A 47 4.79 -3.05 5.63
N GLN A 48 3.66 -3.74 5.85
CA GLN A 48 3.32 -4.96 5.12
C GLN A 48 3.10 -4.69 3.63
N TYR A 49 2.39 -3.59 3.32
CA TYR A 49 2.27 -3.10 1.94
C TYR A 49 3.64 -2.86 1.33
N SER A 50 4.48 -2.06 1.99
CA SER A 50 5.79 -1.67 1.48
C SER A 50 6.69 -2.87 1.23
N SER A 51 6.80 -3.76 2.21
CA SER A 51 7.63 -4.95 2.14
C SER A 51 7.26 -5.82 0.95
N ARG A 52 5.98 -6.16 0.78
CA ARG A 52 5.52 -7.03 -0.31
C ARG A 52 5.51 -6.33 -1.67
N PHE A 53 5.23 -5.03 -1.70
CA PHE A 53 5.33 -4.24 -2.91
C PHE A 53 6.77 -4.26 -3.44
N GLU A 54 7.77 -4.05 -2.60
CA GLU A 54 9.17 -4.06 -3.03
C GLU A 54 9.71 -5.47 -3.30
N SER A 55 9.33 -6.47 -2.49
CA SER A 55 9.90 -7.82 -2.57
C SER A 55 9.25 -8.68 -3.66
N GLU A 56 7.91 -8.63 -3.79
CA GLU A 56 7.15 -9.53 -4.67
C GLU A 56 6.77 -8.83 -5.98
N LEU A 57 6.24 -7.60 -5.91
CA LEU A 57 5.86 -6.82 -7.09
C LEU A 57 7.05 -6.07 -7.69
N GLY A 58 7.98 -5.61 -6.86
CA GLY A 58 9.11 -4.75 -7.20
C GLY A 58 9.85 -5.25 -8.43
N THR A 59 10.25 -6.52 -8.40
CA THR A 59 10.97 -7.16 -9.50
C THR A 59 10.21 -7.12 -10.83
N ARG A 60 8.87 -7.08 -10.82
CA ARG A 60 8.04 -6.99 -12.04
C ARG A 60 7.88 -5.55 -12.51
N ILE A 61 7.65 -4.63 -11.59
CA ILE A 61 7.53 -3.20 -11.89
C ILE A 61 8.89 -2.58 -12.28
N MET A 62 10.00 -3.29 -12.06
CA MET A 62 11.34 -2.92 -12.52
C MET A 62 11.68 -3.56 -13.89
N ASP A 63 11.37 -4.85 -14.06
CA ASP A 63 11.70 -5.62 -15.27
C ASP A 63 10.78 -5.33 -16.46
N VAL A 64 9.46 -5.25 -16.25
CA VAL A 64 8.49 -5.03 -17.34
C VAL A 64 8.68 -3.66 -18.01
N PRO A 65 8.88 -2.55 -17.25
CA PRO A 65 9.24 -1.26 -17.85
C PRO A 65 10.69 -1.17 -18.33
N GLN A 66 11.51 -2.22 -18.14
CA GLN A 66 12.93 -2.27 -18.51
C GLN A 66 13.78 -1.20 -17.81
N HIS A 67 13.46 -0.91 -16.54
CA HIS A 67 14.34 -0.13 -15.68
C HIS A 67 15.57 -0.96 -15.27
N PHE A 68 15.37 -2.27 -15.07
CA PHE A 68 16.41 -3.24 -14.76
C PHE A 68 16.58 -4.17 -15.97
N SER A 69 17.82 -4.59 -16.26
CA SER A 69 18.08 -5.51 -17.38
C SER A 69 17.48 -6.88 -17.10
N ALA A 70 17.63 -7.40 -15.87
CA ALA A 70 17.06 -8.66 -15.44
C ALA A 70 16.68 -8.65 -13.96
N CYS A 71 15.60 -9.35 -13.65
CA CYS A 71 15.17 -9.63 -12.28
C CYS A 71 14.89 -11.13 -12.08
N PHE A 72 15.11 -11.62 -10.87
CA PHE A 72 14.69 -12.97 -10.50
C PHE A 72 13.18 -13.13 -10.65
N ASN A 73 12.77 -14.32 -11.09
CA ASN A 73 11.39 -14.62 -11.44
C ASN A 73 10.81 -13.70 -12.54
N SER A 74 11.63 -13.12 -13.41
CA SER A 74 11.14 -12.22 -14.48
C SER A 74 10.07 -12.90 -15.35
N PRO A 75 8.96 -12.21 -15.67
CA PRO A 75 7.95 -12.72 -16.60
C PRO A 75 8.49 -12.94 -18.03
N ARG A 76 9.67 -12.41 -18.37
CA ARG A 76 10.36 -12.66 -19.66
C ARG A 76 10.88 -14.09 -19.78
N THR A 77 11.28 -14.69 -18.64
CA THR A 77 11.92 -16.00 -18.59
C THR A 77 10.96 -17.15 -18.29
N GLY A 78 9.68 -16.84 -18.03
CA GLY A 78 8.65 -17.83 -17.76
C GLY A 78 7.35 -17.22 -17.23
N PRO A 79 6.32 -18.04 -17.02
CA PRO A 79 5.05 -17.58 -16.48
C PRO A 79 5.24 -17.01 -15.07
N THR A 80 4.48 -15.95 -14.75
CA THR A 80 4.42 -15.45 -13.38
C THR A 80 3.79 -16.51 -12.48
N THR A 81 4.51 -16.92 -11.43
CA THR A 81 4.02 -17.93 -10.48
C THR A 81 2.79 -17.43 -9.71
N SER A 82 1.83 -18.33 -9.51
CA SER A 82 0.64 -18.10 -8.67
C SER A 82 0.99 -17.80 -7.21
N PHE A 83 2.18 -18.17 -6.75
CA PHE A 83 2.64 -17.86 -5.40
C PHE A 83 2.85 -16.35 -5.20
N LEU A 84 3.51 -15.69 -6.15
CA LEU A 84 3.83 -14.26 -6.03
C LEU A 84 2.57 -13.39 -6.20
N THR A 85 1.73 -13.73 -7.17
CA THR A 85 0.44 -13.06 -7.37
C THR A 85 -0.51 -13.32 -6.21
N GLY A 86 -0.53 -14.56 -5.68
CA GLY A 86 -1.30 -14.92 -4.49
C GLY A 86 -0.85 -14.20 -3.22
N ASN A 87 0.47 -14.09 -2.98
CA ASN A 87 1.01 -13.32 -1.85
C ASN A 87 0.63 -11.85 -1.94
N THR A 88 0.73 -11.27 -3.14
CA THR A 88 0.37 -9.88 -3.38
C THR A 88 -1.13 -9.65 -3.17
N TRP A 89 -1.97 -10.52 -3.73
CA TRP A 89 -3.42 -10.50 -3.52
C TRP A 89 -3.79 -10.61 -2.05
N GLY A 90 -3.19 -11.58 -1.36
CA GLY A 90 -3.39 -11.81 0.07
C GLY A 90 -2.94 -10.61 0.90
N MET A 91 -1.81 -9.97 0.56
CA MET A 91 -1.36 -8.74 1.20
C MET A 91 -2.41 -7.64 1.06
N TYR A 92 -2.89 -7.35 -0.15
CA TYR A 92 -3.87 -6.28 -0.34
C TYR A 92 -5.19 -6.56 0.38
N TYR A 93 -5.79 -7.74 0.21
CA TYR A 93 -7.12 -8.01 0.78
C TYR A 93 -7.10 -8.29 2.28
N THR A 94 -6.13 -9.05 2.76
CA THR A 94 -6.14 -9.52 4.17
C THR A 94 -5.29 -8.64 5.08
N GLN A 95 -4.11 -8.22 4.64
CA GLN A 95 -3.17 -7.47 5.49
C GLN A 95 -3.41 -5.96 5.40
N VAL A 96 -3.79 -5.43 4.24
CA VAL A 96 -4.06 -4.01 4.05
C VAL A 96 -5.55 -3.71 4.24
N LEU A 97 -6.39 -4.09 3.28
CA LEU A 97 -7.81 -3.72 3.24
C LEU A 97 -8.60 -4.24 4.45
N GLY A 98 -8.38 -5.50 4.86
CA GLY A 98 -9.05 -6.09 6.03
C GLY A 98 -8.77 -5.31 7.32
N ASN A 99 -7.51 -4.95 7.58
CA ASN A 99 -7.15 -4.14 8.75
C ASN A 99 -7.68 -2.70 8.64
N LEU A 100 -7.63 -2.10 7.45
CA LEU A 100 -8.13 -0.74 7.24
C LEU A 100 -9.64 -0.63 7.42
N VAL A 101 -10.42 -1.68 7.11
CA VAL A 101 -11.86 -1.72 7.39
C VAL A 101 -12.13 -1.65 8.89
N LEU A 102 -11.39 -2.40 9.70
CA LEU A 102 -11.53 -2.36 11.16
C LEU A 102 -11.15 -0.98 11.71
N VAL A 103 -10.01 -0.43 11.28
CA VAL A 103 -9.56 0.92 11.68
C VAL A 103 -10.59 1.99 11.30
N GLU A 104 -11.16 1.91 10.09
CA GLU A 104 -12.20 2.83 9.64
C GLU A 104 -13.48 2.71 10.47
N GLN A 105 -13.96 1.48 10.72
CA GLN A 105 -15.18 1.25 11.48
C GLN A 105 -15.08 1.75 12.92
N ASP A 106 -13.97 1.44 13.60
CA ASP A 106 -13.73 1.88 14.98
C ASP A 106 -13.60 3.40 15.06
N ALA A 107 -12.90 4.03 14.11
CA ALA A 107 -12.76 5.47 14.05
C ALA A 107 -14.12 6.16 13.81
N LEU A 108 -14.96 5.64 12.91
CA LEU A 108 -16.30 6.18 12.67
C LEU A 108 -17.21 5.99 13.90
N ALA A 109 -17.10 4.86 14.61
CA ALA A 109 -17.85 4.61 15.83
C ALA A 109 -17.43 5.53 17.00
N ALA A 110 -16.16 5.95 17.04
CA ALA A 110 -15.64 6.93 17.99
C ALA A 110 -16.10 8.38 17.70
N GLY A 111 -16.65 8.64 16.51
CA GLY A 111 -17.19 9.95 16.13
C GLY A 111 -16.13 10.95 15.66
N GLU A 112 -16.48 12.24 15.67
CA GLU A 112 -15.69 13.28 14.99
C GLU A 112 -14.25 13.42 15.50
N SER A 113 -13.98 13.07 16.75
CA SER A 113 -12.63 13.06 17.34
C SER A 113 -11.65 12.13 16.61
N SER A 114 -12.16 11.14 15.87
CA SER A 114 -11.35 10.16 15.13
C SER A 114 -11.50 10.30 13.61
N ASN A 115 -12.06 11.42 13.12
CA ASN A 115 -12.20 11.68 11.69
C ASN A 115 -10.86 11.67 10.94
N ASN A 116 -9.76 12.06 11.60
CA ASN A 116 -8.41 11.96 11.04
C ASN A 116 -8.03 10.50 10.74
N VAL A 117 -8.26 9.58 11.67
CA VAL A 117 -7.99 8.15 11.50
C VAL A 117 -8.86 7.56 10.40
N ALA A 118 -10.15 7.86 10.39
CA ALA A 118 -11.07 7.39 9.35
C ALA A 118 -10.67 7.90 7.95
N ALA A 119 -10.24 9.16 7.84
CA ALA A 119 -9.75 9.73 6.60
C ALA A 119 -8.47 9.01 6.10
N ILE A 120 -7.50 8.78 6.98
CA ILE A 120 -6.27 8.03 6.67
C ILE A 120 -6.61 6.64 6.14
N ALA A 121 -7.51 5.92 6.83
CA ALA A 121 -7.91 4.57 6.44
C ALA A 121 -8.56 4.55 5.05
N LYS A 122 -9.47 5.49 4.78
CA LYS A 122 -10.11 5.63 3.46
C LYS A 122 -9.12 5.93 2.35
N ILE A 123 -8.16 6.85 2.56
CA ILE A 123 -7.14 7.19 1.54
C ILE A 123 -6.30 5.95 1.19
N LEU A 124 -5.86 5.20 2.20
CA LEU A 124 -5.10 3.97 2.00
C LEU A 124 -5.93 2.87 1.31
N LYS A 125 -7.22 2.73 1.62
CA LYS A 125 -8.14 1.81 0.93
C LYS A 125 -8.31 2.18 -0.54
N ALA A 126 -8.55 3.45 -0.85
CA ALA A 126 -8.70 3.91 -2.23
C ALA A 126 -7.45 3.62 -3.06
N LYS A 127 -6.26 3.88 -2.49
CA LYS A 127 -4.98 3.53 -3.09
C LYS A 127 -4.84 2.03 -3.34
N ALA A 128 -5.18 1.20 -2.35
CA ALA A 128 -5.09 -0.25 -2.46
C ALA A 128 -6.00 -0.82 -3.56
N PHE A 129 -7.26 -0.38 -3.63
CA PHE A 129 -8.19 -0.80 -4.68
C PHE A 129 -7.78 -0.32 -6.07
N PHE A 130 -7.28 0.91 -6.18
CA PHE A 130 -6.71 1.43 -7.42
C PHE A 130 -5.56 0.55 -7.92
N GLU A 131 -4.60 0.23 -7.05
CA GLU A 131 -3.43 -0.58 -7.42
C GLU A 131 -3.79 -2.03 -7.74
N LEU A 132 -4.68 -2.64 -6.96
CA LEU A 132 -5.25 -3.96 -7.25
C LEU A 132 -5.82 -4.00 -8.67
N SER A 133 -6.67 -3.05 -9.02
CA SER A 133 -7.30 -3.03 -10.34
C SER A 133 -6.31 -2.64 -11.45
N CYS A 134 -5.25 -1.89 -11.18
CA CYS A 134 -4.16 -1.69 -12.14
C CYS A 134 -3.41 -3.00 -12.48
N ILE A 135 -3.33 -3.94 -11.54
CA ILE A 135 -2.63 -5.22 -11.72
C ILE A 135 -3.56 -6.29 -12.32
N TRP A 136 -4.80 -6.37 -11.86
CA TRP A 136 -5.74 -7.45 -12.21
C TRP A 136 -6.92 -7.05 -13.09
N ASP A 137 -7.05 -5.77 -13.46
CA ASP A 137 -8.22 -5.20 -14.15
C ASP A 137 -9.48 -5.34 -13.29
N LYS A 138 -10.21 -6.45 -13.40
CA LYS A 138 -11.41 -6.73 -12.60
C LYS A 138 -11.04 -7.31 -11.24
N ILE A 139 -11.66 -6.81 -10.18
CA ILE A 139 -11.39 -7.26 -8.81
C ILE A 139 -12.67 -7.24 -7.96
N PRO A 140 -12.77 -8.02 -6.87
CA PRO A 140 -13.79 -7.82 -5.86
C PRO A 140 -13.66 -6.42 -5.23
N TYR A 141 -14.72 -5.61 -5.34
CA TYR A 141 -14.72 -4.24 -4.82
C TYR A 141 -16.00 -3.92 -4.02
N SER A 142 -17.15 -3.85 -4.68
CA SER A 142 -18.42 -3.42 -4.08
C SER A 142 -18.98 -4.39 -3.05
N GLU A 143 -18.75 -5.70 -3.25
CA GLU A 143 -19.11 -6.77 -2.31
C GLU A 143 -17.93 -7.22 -1.44
N ALA A 144 -16.74 -6.68 -1.67
CA ALA A 144 -15.54 -7.11 -0.97
C ALA A 144 -15.56 -6.68 0.51
N LEU A 145 -14.82 -7.42 1.34
CA LEU A 145 -14.62 -7.14 2.77
C LEU A 145 -15.89 -7.28 3.63
N ASP A 146 -17.00 -7.75 3.05
CA ASP A 146 -18.20 -8.20 3.77
C ASP A 146 -18.43 -9.70 3.56
N GLY A 147 -17.56 -10.51 4.16
CA GLY A 147 -17.63 -11.97 4.06
C GLY A 147 -18.84 -12.60 4.77
N ALA A 148 -19.51 -11.84 5.64
CA ALA A 148 -20.74 -12.29 6.32
C ALA A 148 -21.92 -12.31 5.35
N THR A 149 -22.02 -11.29 4.49
CA THR A 149 -23.06 -11.20 3.46
C THR A 149 -22.63 -11.87 2.15
N PHE A 150 -21.38 -11.66 1.74
CA PHE A 150 -20.83 -12.08 0.45
C PHE A 150 -19.63 -13.01 0.67
N ALA A 151 -19.92 -14.28 0.95
CA ALA A 151 -18.86 -15.30 1.11
C ALA A 151 -17.99 -15.48 -0.15
N SER A 152 -18.55 -15.18 -1.32
CA SER A 152 -17.86 -15.20 -2.62
C SER A 152 -18.21 -13.91 -3.38
N PRO A 153 -17.47 -12.81 -3.17
CA PRO A 153 -17.81 -11.52 -3.76
C PRO A 153 -17.59 -11.53 -5.28
N ASN A 154 -18.48 -10.84 -5.99
CA ASN A 154 -18.37 -10.61 -7.42
C ASN A 154 -17.21 -9.68 -7.78
N PHE A 155 -16.72 -9.82 -9.01
CA PHE A 155 -15.67 -8.97 -9.57
C PHE A 155 -16.29 -7.79 -10.29
N ASP A 156 -15.90 -6.59 -9.91
CA ASP A 156 -16.28 -5.35 -10.58
C ASP A 156 -15.26 -4.98 -11.65
N ASP A 157 -15.73 -4.30 -12.70
CA ASP A 157 -14.88 -3.78 -13.77
C ASP A 157 -13.98 -2.63 -13.29
N GLN A 158 -12.79 -2.49 -13.89
CA GLN A 158 -11.80 -1.48 -13.49
C GLN A 158 -12.36 -0.05 -13.47
N GLU A 159 -13.23 0.33 -14.42
CA GLU A 159 -13.87 1.64 -14.41
C GLU A 159 -14.71 1.85 -13.15
N ALA A 160 -15.50 0.85 -12.74
CA ALA A 160 -16.32 0.93 -11.52
C ALA A 160 -15.44 1.02 -10.27
N VAL A 161 -14.35 0.27 -10.21
CA VAL A 161 -13.37 0.32 -9.12
C VAL A 161 -12.72 1.72 -9.04
N PHE A 162 -12.32 2.29 -10.17
CA PHE A 162 -11.68 3.61 -10.21
C PHE A 162 -12.65 4.73 -9.78
N GLN A 163 -13.91 4.70 -10.27
CA GLN A 163 -14.94 5.63 -9.82
C GLN A 163 -15.22 5.47 -8.32
N GLY A 164 -15.27 4.24 -7.82
CA GLY A 164 -15.40 3.94 -6.41
C GLY A 164 -14.24 4.49 -5.57
N ALA A 165 -13.00 4.30 -6.01
CA ALA A 165 -11.81 4.86 -5.36
C ALA A 165 -11.85 6.39 -5.31
N LEU A 166 -12.31 7.07 -6.38
CA LEU A 166 -12.52 8.52 -6.37
C LEU A 166 -13.56 8.94 -5.31
N SER A 167 -14.67 8.21 -5.19
CA SER A 167 -15.69 8.46 -4.16
C SER A 167 -15.14 8.30 -2.74
N ILE A 168 -14.35 7.25 -2.49
CA ILE A 168 -13.71 7.02 -1.18
C ILE A 168 -12.75 8.18 -0.85
N LEU A 169 -12.02 8.72 -1.83
CA LEU A 169 -11.14 9.86 -1.63
C LEU A 169 -11.93 11.14 -1.31
N ASP A 170 -13.08 11.36 -1.94
CA ASP A 170 -13.97 12.49 -1.62
C ASP A 170 -14.54 12.39 -0.20
N GLU A 171 -14.96 11.19 0.21
CA GLU A 171 -15.39 10.93 1.58
C GLU A 171 -14.27 11.18 2.60
N ALA A 172 -13.04 10.77 2.29
CA ALA A 172 -11.89 11.02 3.15
C ALA A 172 -11.63 12.51 3.31
N ILE A 173 -11.65 13.29 2.22
CA ILE A 173 -11.47 14.74 2.26
C ILE A 173 -12.59 15.40 3.10
N ALA A 174 -13.83 14.96 2.95
CA ALA A 174 -14.96 15.45 3.74
C ALA A 174 -14.84 15.12 5.24
N LEU A 175 -14.19 14.00 5.61
CA LEU A 175 -13.85 13.71 7.00
C LEU A 175 -12.77 14.65 7.53
N ILE A 176 -11.75 14.97 6.72
CA ILE A 176 -10.71 15.94 7.10
C ILE A 176 -11.35 17.31 7.38
N ASP A 177 -12.33 17.73 6.59
CA ASP A 177 -13.06 19.00 6.80
C ASP A 177 -13.88 19.03 8.10
N LYS A 178 -14.18 17.87 8.68
CA LYS A 178 -14.97 17.71 9.90
C LYS A 178 -14.12 17.32 11.12
N ILE A 179 -12.80 17.45 11.04
CA ILE A 179 -11.94 17.25 12.21
C ILE A 179 -12.18 18.40 13.20
N PRO A 180 -12.51 18.12 14.48
CA PRO A 180 -12.72 19.18 15.46
C PRO A 180 -11.41 19.90 15.78
N ALA A 181 -11.49 21.15 16.26
CA ALA A 181 -10.30 21.94 16.60
C ALA A 181 -9.53 21.39 17.81
N GLU A 182 -10.23 20.68 18.72
CA GLU A 182 -9.67 20.11 19.94
C GLU A 182 -10.23 18.69 20.17
N GLY A 183 -9.54 17.89 20.98
CA GLY A 183 -9.97 16.52 21.32
C GLY A 183 -9.81 15.51 20.18
N VAL A 184 -9.04 15.85 19.14
CA VAL A 184 -8.68 14.94 18.05
C VAL A 184 -7.79 13.82 18.58
N PHE A 185 -8.02 12.60 18.11
CA PHE A 185 -7.15 11.46 18.40
C PHE A 185 -5.72 11.72 17.89
N ASP A 186 -4.72 11.52 18.76
CA ASP A 186 -3.31 11.66 18.38
C ASP A 186 -2.82 10.42 17.60
N VAL A 187 -2.80 10.54 16.28
CA VAL A 187 -2.32 9.50 15.35
C VAL A 187 -0.84 9.64 15.01
N SER A 188 -0.11 10.59 15.62
CA SER A 188 1.25 10.95 15.20
C SER A 188 2.26 9.81 15.29
N SER A 189 2.07 8.87 16.22
CA SER A 189 2.94 7.70 16.38
C SER A 189 2.60 6.55 15.42
N GLY A 190 1.34 6.43 14.99
CA GLY A 190 0.89 5.45 13.99
C GLY A 190 1.08 5.88 12.55
N ASP A 191 0.95 7.19 12.29
CA ASP A 191 1.12 7.74 10.95
C ASP A 191 2.61 7.91 10.60
N VAL A 192 3.17 6.85 10.06
CA VAL A 192 4.57 6.79 9.61
C VAL A 192 4.84 7.55 8.30
N LEU A 193 3.81 8.10 7.64
CA LEU A 193 3.98 8.85 6.39
C LEU A 193 4.03 10.36 6.64
N PHE A 194 3.10 10.87 7.46
CA PHE A 194 2.93 12.31 7.67
C PHE A 194 2.84 12.73 9.14
N SER A 195 3.02 11.81 10.09
CA SER A 195 3.03 12.09 11.53
C SER A 195 1.78 12.85 12.01
N GLY A 196 0.62 12.54 11.43
CA GLY A 196 -0.68 13.17 11.74
C GLY A 196 -0.96 14.46 10.99
N ASN A 197 -0.10 14.88 10.04
CA ASN A 197 -0.34 16.09 9.25
C ASN A 197 -1.44 15.87 8.20
N MET A 198 -2.65 16.29 8.55
CA MET A 198 -3.83 16.09 7.70
C MET A 198 -3.86 16.98 6.44
N ASP A 199 -3.08 18.06 6.39
CA ASP A 199 -2.92 18.84 5.16
C ASP A 199 -2.14 18.04 4.10
N ASN A 200 -1.13 17.28 4.52
CA ASN A 200 -0.40 16.37 3.62
C ASN A 200 -1.28 15.19 3.18
N TRP A 201 -2.12 14.64 4.07
CA TRP A 201 -3.10 13.64 3.70
C TRP A 201 -4.12 14.16 2.68
N ARG A 202 -4.63 15.38 2.85
CA ARG A 202 -5.51 16.03 1.86
C ARG A 202 -4.80 16.20 0.51
N ARG A 203 -3.55 16.68 0.52
CA ARG A 203 -2.74 16.82 -0.70
C ARG A 203 -2.55 15.50 -1.42
N TRP A 204 -2.29 14.44 -0.66
CA TRP A 204 -2.12 13.12 -1.23
C TRP A 204 -3.43 12.58 -1.80
N ALA A 205 -4.56 12.75 -1.09
CA ALA A 205 -5.87 12.37 -1.58
C ALA A 205 -6.20 13.03 -2.93
N ASN A 206 -6.02 14.35 -3.04
CA ASN A 206 -6.22 15.07 -4.31
C ASN A 206 -5.25 14.62 -5.40
N SER A 207 -4.00 14.32 -5.04
CA SER A 207 -2.98 13.85 -5.99
C SER A 207 -3.27 12.43 -6.49
N LEU A 208 -3.79 11.55 -5.64
CA LEU A 208 -4.30 10.23 -6.04
C LEU A 208 -5.53 10.36 -6.95
N LYS A 209 -6.46 11.29 -6.65
CA LYS A 209 -7.58 11.57 -7.56
C LYS A 209 -7.06 11.97 -8.94
N LEU A 210 -6.07 12.86 -9.01
CA LEU A 210 -5.47 13.26 -10.28
C LEU A 210 -4.85 12.06 -11.02
N ARG A 211 -4.06 11.22 -10.34
CA ARG A 211 -3.49 9.99 -10.92
C ARG A 211 -4.57 9.09 -11.52
N ILE A 212 -5.64 8.79 -10.76
CA ILE A 212 -6.75 7.95 -11.21
C ILE A 212 -7.44 8.56 -12.44
N LEU A 213 -7.72 9.87 -12.39
CA LEU A 213 -8.38 10.58 -13.49
C LEU A 213 -7.51 10.62 -14.76
N MET A 214 -6.18 10.76 -14.63
CA MET A 214 -5.26 10.67 -15.77
C MET A 214 -5.32 9.29 -16.43
N LEU A 215 -5.40 8.21 -15.65
CA LEU A 215 -5.58 6.86 -16.21
C LEU A 215 -6.94 6.70 -16.92
N LEU A 216 -8.04 7.18 -16.31
CA LEU A 216 -9.36 7.15 -16.95
C LEU A 216 -9.39 7.98 -18.25
N ARG A 217 -8.66 9.09 -18.28
CA ARG A 217 -8.57 9.98 -19.44
C ARG A 217 -7.99 9.29 -20.67
N ASN A 218 -7.08 8.34 -20.50
CA ASN A 218 -6.54 7.54 -21.60
C ASN A 218 -7.63 6.77 -22.36
N LYS A 219 -8.79 6.50 -21.72
CA LYS A 219 -9.94 5.86 -22.36
C LYS A 219 -10.97 6.86 -22.88
N SER A 220 -11.23 7.95 -22.14
CA SER A 220 -12.25 8.94 -22.48
C SER A 220 -11.92 10.32 -21.90
N THR A 221 -12.08 11.38 -22.69
CA THR A 221 -11.91 12.78 -22.25
C THR A 221 -13.08 13.31 -21.41
N SER A 222 -14.10 12.49 -21.12
CA SER A 222 -15.25 12.88 -20.30
C SER A 222 -14.88 13.29 -18.86
N VAL A 223 -13.68 12.93 -18.41
CA VAL A 223 -13.16 13.27 -17.08
C VAL A 223 -12.43 14.62 -17.02
N ASP A 224 -12.27 15.34 -18.14
CA ASP A 224 -11.50 16.59 -18.19
C ASP A 224 -12.01 17.65 -17.19
N GLY A 225 -13.32 17.76 -16.99
CA GLY A 225 -13.90 18.65 -15.98
C GLY A 225 -13.53 18.28 -14.54
N GLN A 226 -13.43 16.98 -14.23
CA GLN A 226 -13.00 16.50 -12.92
C GLN A 226 -11.51 16.75 -12.70
N ILE A 227 -10.70 16.56 -13.74
CA ILE A 227 -9.26 16.88 -13.72
C ILE A 227 -9.05 18.36 -13.39
N GLN A 228 -9.78 19.25 -14.06
CA GLN A 228 -9.70 20.68 -13.81
C GLN A 228 -10.12 21.05 -12.38
N ALA A 229 -11.19 20.42 -11.88
CA ALA A 229 -11.60 20.61 -10.49
C ALA A 229 -10.50 20.17 -9.52
N VAL A 230 -9.85 19.02 -9.75
CA VAL A 230 -8.77 18.51 -8.88
C VAL A 230 -7.50 19.35 -8.99
N LEU A 231 -7.14 19.88 -10.16
CA LEU A 231 -5.98 20.76 -10.33
C LEU A 231 -6.09 22.06 -9.53
N SER A 232 -7.31 22.51 -9.22
CA SER A 232 -7.56 23.67 -8.36
C SER A 232 -7.41 23.38 -6.86
N GLN A 233 -7.26 22.10 -6.47
CA GLN A 233 -7.11 21.67 -5.08
C GLN A 233 -5.63 21.67 -4.65
N PRO A 234 -5.33 21.66 -3.34
CA PRO A 234 -3.97 21.46 -2.88
C PRO A 234 -3.48 20.05 -3.27
N LEU A 235 -2.38 20.00 -4.03
CA LEU A 235 -1.69 18.77 -4.44
C LEU A 235 -0.32 18.65 -3.75
N ILE A 236 0.39 17.56 -4.03
CA ILE A 236 1.79 17.34 -3.64
C ILE A 236 2.68 18.15 -4.60
N GLU A 237 3.19 19.29 -4.14
CA GLU A 237 3.92 20.28 -4.97
C GLU A 237 5.41 20.36 -4.65
N THR A 238 5.82 19.90 -3.47
CA THR A 238 7.22 20.02 -3.00
C THR A 238 7.75 18.70 -2.46
N ASN A 239 9.08 18.56 -2.42
CA ASN A 239 9.72 17.34 -1.90
C ASN A 239 9.41 17.09 -0.41
N GLY A 240 9.13 18.14 0.37
CA GLY A 240 8.70 18.02 1.77
C GLY A 240 7.29 17.44 1.94
N GLN A 241 6.50 17.41 0.86
CA GLN A 241 5.16 16.82 0.83
C GLN A 241 5.15 15.42 0.21
N ALA A 242 6.29 14.91 -0.28
CA ALA A 242 6.34 13.61 -0.93
C ALA A 242 5.87 12.49 -0.01
N VAL A 243 5.17 11.51 -0.58
CA VAL A 243 4.65 10.35 0.18
C VAL A 243 5.71 9.27 0.13
N MET A 244 6.36 9.02 1.28
CA MET A 244 7.42 8.04 1.39
C MET A 244 7.36 7.32 2.73
N LEU A 245 7.48 5.99 2.71
CA LEU A 245 7.90 5.26 3.91
C LEU A 245 9.42 5.35 4.02
N ARG A 246 9.92 5.93 5.10
CA ARG A 246 11.36 6.07 5.34
C ARG A 246 11.87 4.93 6.21
N TYR A 247 12.84 4.20 5.69
CA TYR A 247 13.53 3.14 6.40
C TYR A 247 14.70 3.71 7.21
N ALA A 248 14.87 3.24 8.44
CA ALA A 248 16.00 3.63 9.29
C ALA A 248 17.31 2.93 8.89
N GLY A 249 17.22 1.80 8.19
CA GLY A 249 18.34 0.90 7.92
C GLY A 249 18.56 -0.09 9.07
N GLY A 250 19.30 -1.17 8.79
CA GLY A 250 19.60 -2.22 9.77
C GLY A 250 18.46 -3.21 10.07
N GLY A 251 18.71 -4.10 11.05
CA GLY A 251 17.84 -5.25 11.34
C GLY A 251 16.41 -4.85 11.71
N GLY A 252 15.43 -5.34 10.95
CA GLY A 252 14.00 -5.09 11.17
C GLY A 252 13.45 -3.77 10.63
N ALA A 253 14.30 -2.88 10.09
CA ALA A 253 13.91 -1.57 9.57
C ALA A 253 14.57 -1.27 8.21
N THR A 254 14.75 -2.31 7.41
CA THR A 254 15.43 -2.29 6.11
C THR A 254 14.44 -2.37 4.96
N ASN A 255 14.73 -1.66 3.86
CA ASN A 255 14.08 -1.78 2.56
C ASN A 255 14.05 -3.25 2.10
N ALA A 256 12.89 -3.75 1.70
CA ALA A 256 12.72 -5.19 1.48
C ALA A 256 13.43 -5.68 0.21
N PHE A 257 13.57 -4.83 -0.81
CA PHE A 257 14.33 -5.17 -2.02
C PHE A 257 15.83 -5.31 -1.72
N TYR A 258 16.42 -4.34 -0.99
CA TYR A 258 17.78 -4.50 -0.49
C TYR A 258 17.91 -5.75 0.40
N GLY A 259 16.93 -6.02 1.26
CA GLY A 259 16.91 -7.21 2.11
C GLY A 259 17.05 -8.52 1.33
N ILE A 260 16.41 -8.62 0.16
CA ILE A 260 16.59 -9.76 -0.76
C ILE A 260 18.02 -9.82 -1.26
N VAL A 261 18.55 -8.71 -1.80
CA VAL A 261 19.91 -8.66 -2.33
C VAL A 261 20.93 -9.07 -1.27
N ALA A 262 20.84 -8.48 -0.08
CA ALA A 262 21.69 -8.77 1.06
C ALA A 262 21.64 -10.23 1.50
N ALA A 263 20.45 -10.84 1.54
CA ALA A 263 20.27 -12.22 2.00
C ALA A 263 20.87 -13.26 1.05
N PHE A 264 20.81 -13.03 -0.27
CA PHE A 264 21.23 -14.02 -1.27
C PHE A 264 22.61 -13.74 -1.87
N PHE A 265 23.04 -12.48 -1.93
CA PHE A 265 24.22 -12.05 -2.68
C PHE A 265 25.20 -11.22 -1.85
N GLY A 266 24.82 -10.83 -0.63
CA GLY A 266 25.61 -9.96 0.23
C GLY A 266 25.25 -8.47 0.08
N PRO A 267 25.89 -7.59 0.88
CA PRO A 267 25.36 -6.26 1.18
C PRO A 267 25.53 -5.21 0.06
N SER A 268 26.11 -5.57 -1.09
CA SER A 268 26.40 -4.62 -2.17
C SER A 268 25.98 -5.21 -3.51
N ASN A 269 25.06 -4.53 -4.19
CA ASN A 269 24.68 -4.86 -5.56
C ASN A 269 25.86 -4.62 -6.51
N GLU A 270 26.60 -3.53 -6.31
CA GLU A 270 27.76 -3.16 -7.13
C GLU A 270 28.85 -4.23 -7.09
N THR A 271 29.20 -4.71 -5.89
CA THR A 271 30.27 -5.72 -5.72
C THR A 271 29.83 -7.10 -6.19
N ALA A 272 28.57 -7.46 -5.98
CA ALA A 272 28.04 -8.76 -6.35
C ALA A 272 27.49 -8.82 -7.78
N GLN A 273 27.44 -7.68 -8.50
CA GLN A 273 26.90 -7.53 -9.85
C GLN A 273 25.54 -8.22 -10.01
N VAL A 274 24.59 -7.94 -9.09
CA VAL A 274 23.30 -8.65 -9.09
C VAL A 274 22.32 -8.06 -10.10
N HIS A 275 22.23 -6.73 -10.15
CA HIS A 275 21.28 -6.01 -11.00
C HIS A 275 21.97 -4.92 -11.82
N GLY A 276 21.69 -4.91 -13.13
CA GLY A 276 22.15 -3.92 -14.09
C GLY A 276 20.99 -3.06 -14.62
N PRO A 277 21.29 -1.89 -15.19
CA PRO A 277 20.28 -1.03 -15.78
C PRO A 277 19.71 -1.68 -17.04
N GLY A 278 18.40 -1.57 -17.25
CA GLY A 278 17.84 -1.94 -18.55
C GLY A 278 18.30 -0.97 -19.62
N GLU A 279 18.46 -1.45 -20.85
CA GLU A 279 18.97 -0.66 -21.97
C GLU A 279 18.22 0.68 -22.17
N PRO A 280 16.87 0.77 -22.09
CA PRO A 280 16.18 2.05 -22.23
C PRO A 280 16.53 3.06 -21.12
N LEU A 281 16.68 2.60 -19.87
CA LEU A 281 17.07 3.46 -18.76
C LEU A 281 18.50 3.95 -18.93
N TYR A 282 19.42 3.05 -19.29
CA TYR A 282 20.82 3.41 -19.53
C TYR A 282 20.92 4.47 -20.62
N ASN A 283 20.32 4.24 -21.79
CA ASN A 283 20.36 5.17 -22.91
C ASN A 283 19.72 6.53 -22.60
N LEU A 284 18.65 6.53 -21.81
CA LEU A 284 18.01 7.77 -21.34
C LEU A 284 18.98 8.60 -20.49
N LEU A 285 19.68 7.95 -19.55
CA LEU A 285 20.55 8.65 -18.60
C LEU A 285 21.92 9.00 -19.21
N ALA A 286 22.47 8.13 -20.08
CA ALA A 286 23.77 8.31 -20.73
C ALA A 286 23.80 9.57 -21.63
N ASN A 287 22.64 10.08 -22.04
CA ASN A 287 22.50 11.29 -22.85
C ASN A 287 22.67 12.59 -22.03
N GLY A 288 23.69 12.64 -21.17
CA GLY A 288 24.05 13.82 -20.37
C GLY A 288 23.15 14.07 -19.15
N ASP A 289 22.38 13.08 -18.70
CA ASP A 289 21.54 13.23 -17.52
C ASP A 289 22.41 13.20 -16.24
N PRO A 290 22.33 14.22 -15.35
CA PRO A 290 23.13 14.27 -14.13
C PRO A 290 22.79 13.14 -13.14
N ARG A 291 21.72 12.38 -13.37
CA ARG A 291 21.36 11.21 -12.55
C ARG A 291 22.11 9.94 -12.97
N PHE A 292 22.85 9.93 -14.08
CA PHE A 292 23.60 8.75 -14.52
C PHE A 292 24.47 8.19 -13.40
N ASP A 293 25.36 9.00 -12.82
CA ASP A 293 26.25 8.58 -11.73
C ASP A 293 25.55 8.31 -10.39
N LEU A 294 24.25 8.64 -10.27
CA LEU A 294 23.46 8.31 -9.09
C LEU A 294 22.79 6.92 -9.20
N PHE A 295 22.58 6.44 -10.43
CA PHE A 295 21.83 5.22 -10.71
C PHE A 295 22.73 4.11 -11.28
N ILE A 296 23.76 4.46 -12.05
CA ILE A 296 24.54 3.55 -12.88
C ILE A 296 26.03 3.69 -12.52
N LEU A 297 26.67 2.54 -12.35
CA LEU A 297 28.12 2.39 -12.25
C LEU A 297 28.61 1.76 -13.56
N ASP A 298 29.31 2.56 -14.36
CA ASP A 298 29.94 2.13 -15.60
C ASP A 298 31.26 2.89 -15.83
N PRO A 299 32.34 2.54 -15.10
CA PRO A 299 33.60 3.27 -15.18
C PRO A 299 34.36 3.06 -16.49
N ASP A 300 34.05 1.98 -17.22
CA ASP A 300 34.78 1.54 -18.42
C ASP A 300 33.95 1.71 -19.71
N ASP A 301 32.80 2.39 -19.65
CA ASP A 301 31.88 2.64 -20.77
C ASP A 301 31.44 1.34 -21.47
N LEU A 302 31.08 0.35 -20.65
CA LEU A 302 30.71 -1.01 -21.06
C LEU A 302 29.30 -1.07 -21.65
N GLY A 303 28.42 -0.15 -21.25
CA GLY A 303 27.03 -0.13 -21.66
C GLY A 303 26.13 -1.04 -20.83
N ALA A 304 24.81 -0.94 -21.05
CA ALA A 304 23.83 -1.78 -20.36
C ALA A 304 23.94 -3.26 -20.77
N PRO A 305 23.60 -4.19 -19.86
CA PRO A 305 23.29 -5.55 -20.26
C PRO A 305 22.06 -5.61 -21.17
N ASP A 306 22.02 -6.62 -22.04
CA ASP A 306 20.82 -6.93 -22.82
C ASP A 306 19.62 -7.19 -21.89
N ASN A 307 18.43 -6.75 -22.32
CA ASN A 307 17.21 -7.01 -21.55
C ASN A 307 16.91 -8.51 -21.44
N GLY A 308 16.80 -9.00 -20.21
CA GLY A 308 16.70 -10.41 -19.83
C GLY A 308 18.02 -11.03 -19.37
N VAL A 309 19.12 -10.27 -19.40
CA VAL A 309 20.46 -10.73 -19.03
C VAL A 309 20.91 -10.00 -17.75
N PHE A 310 21.38 -10.77 -16.77
CA PHE A 310 22.01 -10.24 -15.57
C PHE A 310 23.37 -9.65 -15.93
N PRO A 311 23.82 -8.58 -15.23
CA PRO A 311 25.10 -7.97 -15.55
C PRO A 311 26.27 -8.93 -15.26
N ASP A 312 27.40 -8.63 -15.88
CA ASP A 312 28.67 -9.33 -15.76
C ASP A 312 29.84 -8.33 -15.81
N ASP A 313 31.07 -8.84 -15.88
CA ASP A 313 32.29 -8.01 -15.94
C ASP A 313 32.40 -7.12 -17.20
N ASN A 314 31.51 -7.27 -18.18
CA ASN A 314 31.51 -6.50 -19.43
C ASN A 314 30.28 -5.60 -19.58
N THR A 315 29.55 -5.33 -18.50
CA THR A 315 28.34 -4.52 -18.53
C THR A 315 28.20 -3.63 -17.29
N ALA A 316 27.45 -2.54 -17.44
CA ALA A 316 27.14 -1.61 -16.35
C ALA A 316 26.29 -2.27 -15.25
N VAL A 317 26.45 -1.79 -14.01
CA VAL A 317 25.63 -2.22 -12.86
C VAL A 317 24.84 -1.06 -12.27
N LEU A 318 23.73 -1.37 -11.61
CA LEU A 318 22.99 -0.38 -10.83
C LEU A 318 23.74 -0.07 -9.53
N ARG A 319 23.75 1.20 -9.13
CA ARG A 319 24.44 1.64 -7.92
C ARG A 319 23.70 1.26 -6.64
N ASP A 320 24.47 1.05 -5.59
CA ASP A 320 23.94 0.83 -4.24
C ASP A 320 23.17 2.07 -3.75
N ASN A 321 23.39 3.25 -4.35
CA ASN A 321 22.60 4.46 -4.05
C ASN A 321 21.09 4.29 -4.28
N ILE A 322 20.69 3.38 -5.19
CA ILE A 322 19.28 3.03 -5.47
C ILE A 322 18.94 1.60 -5.06
N ILE A 323 19.86 0.88 -4.41
CA ILE A 323 19.66 -0.45 -3.81
C ILE A 323 20.40 -0.47 -2.46
N ARG A 324 19.76 0.13 -1.44
CA ARG A 324 20.33 0.24 -0.08
C ARG A 324 19.29 0.05 0.99
N ASP A 325 19.76 -0.28 2.18
CA ASP A 325 18.93 -0.66 3.34
C ASP A 325 17.94 0.43 3.78
N ASN A 326 18.29 1.70 3.59
CA ASN A 326 17.50 2.85 3.97
C ASN A 326 16.84 3.57 2.78
N LEU A 327 16.81 2.96 1.60
CA LEU A 327 16.12 3.54 0.45
C LEU A 327 14.62 3.68 0.80
N PRO A 328 14.05 4.89 0.81
CA PRO A 328 12.62 5.05 1.12
C PRO A 328 11.75 4.36 0.06
N HIS A 329 10.64 3.76 0.47
CA HIS A 329 9.59 3.40 -0.47
C HIS A 329 8.85 4.67 -0.87
N ILE A 330 9.06 5.10 -2.11
CA ILE A 330 8.45 6.29 -2.69
C ILE A 330 7.09 5.93 -3.30
N MET A 331 6.01 6.48 -2.75
CA MET A 331 4.64 6.21 -3.23
C MET A 331 4.08 7.33 -4.11
N PHE A 332 4.54 8.57 -3.89
CA PHE A 332 4.13 9.74 -4.69
C PHE A 332 5.18 10.86 -4.58
N LEU A 333 5.54 11.47 -5.71
CA LEU A 333 6.46 12.61 -5.80
C LEU A 333 5.79 13.83 -6.44
N PRO A 334 6.22 15.06 -6.11
CA PRO A 334 5.73 16.27 -6.79
C PRO A 334 6.08 16.32 -8.29
N SER A 335 7.12 15.60 -8.71
CA SER A 335 7.48 15.48 -10.13
C SER A 335 6.36 14.84 -10.95
N GLU A 336 5.60 13.92 -10.36
CA GLU A 336 4.48 13.26 -11.03
C GLU A 336 3.36 14.26 -11.37
N ILE A 337 3.01 15.15 -10.43
CA ILE A 337 2.06 16.26 -10.69
C ILE A 337 2.59 17.16 -11.81
N SER A 338 3.88 17.44 -11.80
CA SER A 338 4.52 18.27 -12.84
C SER A 338 4.41 17.62 -14.22
N PHE A 339 4.61 16.30 -14.31
CA PHE A 339 4.43 15.56 -15.56
C PHE A 339 2.97 15.52 -16.02
N TYR A 340 2.01 15.32 -15.11
CA TYR A 340 0.59 15.38 -15.47
C TYR A 340 0.18 16.75 -16.00
N ARG A 341 0.64 17.84 -15.38
CA ARG A 341 0.38 19.19 -15.90
C ARG A 341 1.01 19.41 -17.27
N ALA A 342 2.24 18.95 -17.48
CA ALA A 342 2.91 19.06 -18.78
C ALA A 342 2.17 18.27 -19.86
N GLU A 343 1.72 17.06 -19.55
CA GLU A 343 0.91 16.23 -20.45
C GLU A 343 -0.43 16.88 -20.78
N LEU A 344 -1.17 17.37 -19.79
CA LEU A 344 -2.45 18.05 -19.99
C LEU A 344 -2.29 19.32 -20.83
N ALA A 345 -1.24 20.10 -20.57
CA ALA A 345 -0.91 21.28 -21.37
C ALA A 345 -0.62 20.92 -22.83
N LEU A 346 0.14 19.84 -23.08
CA LEU A 346 0.40 19.32 -24.42
C LEU A 346 -0.89 18.88 -25.13
N LEU A 347 -1.84 18.32 -24.38
CA LEU A 347 -3.14 17.86 -24.87
C LEU A 347 -4.20 18.98 -24.96
N GLY A 348 -3.86 20.22 -24.62
CA GLY A 348 -4.76 21.38 -24.68
C GLY A 348 -5.84 21.39 -23.60
N VAL A 349 -5.65 20.67 -22.50
CA VAL A 349 -6.54 20.65 -21.34
C VAL A 349 -6.00 21.66 -20.33
N THR A 350 -6.48 22.90 -20.42
CA THR A 350 -6.05 24.02 -19.56
C THR A 350 -6.96 24.24 -18.38
#